data_AF-A0A5D2GNL8-F1
#
_entry.id   AF-A0A5D2GNL8-F1
#
_cell.length_a   1.000
_cell.length_b   1.000
_cell.length_c   1.000
_cell.angle_alpha   90.00
_cell.angle_beta   90.00
_cell.angle_gamma   90.00
#
_symmetry.space_group_name_H-M   'P 1'
#
loop_
_entity.id
_entity.type
_entity.pdbx_description
1 polymer ?
#
loop_
_entity_poly.entity_id
_entity_poly.type
_entity_poly.pdbx_seq_one_letter_code
_entity_poly.pdbx_strand_id
1 'polypeptide(L)'
;MNLFEVAHFVSEKPMYEQGLILLPHLATLGWGVGPSGEVIDTFPYFVSGVLHLISFVVLGFGESFPFFGYVWKDRNKMTTILGIHLILLGIGAFLLVFKAIYFGGVYDTWAPGGGDVRKITNLTLSLSVIFGYLLKSPFGGERWIVSVDDLEDIIGGHVWLGSICIFGGIWHILTKPFAWACRALVWSGEAILCYFYTLCYNPIPVSYTVTEYEALPYLNSCLQPFLSLQDLDKFKTFSNLSEYP
;
A
#
# COMPACT_ATOMS: atom_id res chain seq x y z
N MET A 1 7.95 16.56 0.08
CA MET A 1 6.58 16.60 -0.46
C MET A 1 5.53 16.77 0.63
N ASN A 2 5.45 15.91 1.67
CA ASN A 2 4.44 16.06 2.74
C ASN A 2 4.41 17.48 3.38
N LEU A 3 5.56 17.98 3.85
CA LEU A 3 5.64 19.34 4.41
C LEU A 3 5.23 20.45 3.42
N PHE A 4 5.42 20.22 2.12
CA PHE A 4 4.99 21.15 1.09
C PHE A 4 3.45 21.16 0.95
N GLU A 5 2.83 19.98 0.96
CA GLU A 5 1.37 19.86 0.98
C GLU A 5 0.76 20.50 2.24
N VAL A 6 1.34 20.28 3.42
CA VAL A 6 0.90 20.93 4.68
C VAL A 6 0.99 22.45 4.58
N ALA A 7 2.04 23.00 3.97
CA ALA A 7 2.23 24.44 3.85
C ALA A 7 1.24 25.12 2.88
N HIS A 8 0.69 24.38 1.92
CA HIS A 8 -0.27 24.89 0.92
C HIS A 8 -1.71 24.45 1.20
N PHE A 9 -1.95 23.75 2.30
CA PHE A 9 -3.28 23.25 2.66
C PHE A 9 -4.19 24.39 3.13
N VAL A 10 -5.34 24.51 2.50
CA VAL A 10 -6.43 25.42 2.87
C VAL A 10 -7.58 24.58 3.42
N SER A 11 -7.90 24.73 4.71
CA SER A 11 -8.91 23.93 5.42
C SER A 11 -10.34 24.19 4.94
N GLU A 12 -10.62 25.38 4.41
CA GLU A 12 -11.94 25.74 3.88
C GLU A 12 -12.29 25.04 2.56
N LYS A 13 -11.29 24.41 1.91
CA LYS A 13 -11.47 23.72 0.63
C LYS A 13 -11.32 22.21 0.81
N PRO A 14 -12.07 21.39 0.06
CA PRO A 14 -11.84 19.96 0.02
C PRO A 14 -10.39 19.63 -0.40
N MET A 15 -9.80 18.56 0.15
CA MET A 15 -8.42 18.18 -0.15
C MET A 15 -8.19 17.89 -1.65
N TYR A 16 -9.22 17.38 -2.32
CA TYR A 16 -9.15 16.95 -3.72
C TYR A 16 -9.05 18.09 -4.73
N GLU A 17 -9.47 19.30 -4.36
CA GLU A 17 -9.40 20.47 -5.25
C GLU A 17 -8.01 21.12 -5.23
N GLN A 18 -7.14 20.68 -4.32
CA GLN A 18 -5.87 21.32 -4.01
C GLN A 18 -4.66 20.55 -4.55
N GLY A 19 -4.89 19.45 -5.27
CA GLY A 19 -3.82 18.61 -5.84
C GLY A 19 -2.98 17.89 -4.78
N LEU A 20 -3.58 17.58 -3.63
CA LEU A 20 -2.93 16.89 -2.50
C LEU A 20 -2.97 15.40 -2.73
N ILE A 21 -1.84 14.73 -2.52
CA ILE A 21 -1.74 13.27 -2.69
C ILE A 21 -1.39 12.62 -1.35
N LEU A 22 -0.47 13.18 -0.57
CA LEU A 22 -0.01 12.58 0.67
C LEU A 22 -0.93 12.83 1.86
N LEU A 23 -1.53 14.03 1.96
CA LEU A 23 -2.47 14.34 3.05
C LEU A 23 -3.70 13.42 3.06
N PRO A 24 -4.34 13.10 1.91
CA PRO A 24 -5.39 12.10 1.86
C PRO A 24 -4.97 10.74 2.40
N HIS A 25 -3.75 10.27 2.13
CA HIS A 25 -3.27 8.98 2.67
C HIS A 25 -3.16 8.99 4.21
N LEU A 26 -2.75 10.12 4.80
CA LEU A 26 -2.71 10.27 6.25
C LEU A 26 -4.12 10.38 6.86
N ALA A 27 -5.03 11.06 6.17
CA ALA A 27 -6.44 11.15 6.52
C ALA A 27 -7.12 9.77 6.51
N THR A 28 -6.85 8.92 5.52
CA THR A 28 -7.38 7.53 5.46
C THR A 28 -6.93 6.70 6.67
N LEU A 29 -5.71 6.94 7.17
CA LEU A 29 -5.22 6.32 8.40
C LEU A 29 -5.88 6.89 9.68
N GLY A 30 -6.82 7.82 9.56
CA GLY A 30 -7.56 8.43 10.65
C GLY A 30 -6.77 9.47 11.45
N TRP A 31 -5.73 10.08 10.86
CA TRP A 31 -4.99 11.17 11.50
C TRP A 31 -5.56 12.52 11.08
N GLY A 32 -5.86 13.39 12.06
CA GLY A 32 -6.23 14.78 11.77
C GLY A 32 -7.60 14.99 11.12
N VAL A 33 -8.39 13.92 10.96
CA VAL A 33 -9.75 13.95 10.40
C VAL A 33 -10.80 13.56 11.41
N GLY A 34 -11.99 14.14 11.27
CA GLY A 34 -13.18 13.83 12.05
C GLY A 34 -14.36 13.41 11.19
N PRO A 35 -15.60 13.57 11.69
CA PRO A 35 -16.81 13.18 10.98
C PRO A 35 -16.92 13.86 9.61
N SER A 36 -17.48 13.15 8.64
CA SER A 36 -17.59 13.55 7.24
C SER A 36 -16.26 13.91 6.56
N GLY A 37 -15.11 13.51 7.13
CA GLY A 37 -13.78 13.73 6.57
C GLY A 37 -13.27 15.16 6.72
N GLU A 38 -13.87 15.94 7.63
CA GLU A 38 -13.40 17.28 7.96
C GLU A 38 -12.02 17.21 8.63
N VAL A 39 -11.12 18.11 8.24
CA VAL A 39 -9.78 18.21 8.85
C VAL A 39 -9.88 19.02 10.12
N ILE A 40 -9.76 18.34 11.26
CA ILE A 40 -9.85 18.94 12.60
C ILE A 40 -8.49 19.36 13.16
N ASP A 41 -7.40 18.70 12.71
CA ASP A 41 -6.04 19.00 13.18
C ASP A 41 -4.99 18.66 12.11
N THR A 42 -4.14 19.63 11.77
CA THR A 42 -3.07 19.45 10.79
C THR A 42 -1.74 19.05 11.43
N PHE A 43 -1.62 19.08 12.76
CA PHE A 43 -0.39 18.75 13.47
C PHE A 43 0.13 17.33 13.19
N PRO A 44 -0.70 16.26 13.13
CA PRO A 44 -0.23 14.92 12.77
C PRO A 44 0.42 14.86 11.39
N TYR A 45 -0.06 15.65 10.43
CA TYR A 45 0.50 15.72 9.08
C TYR A 45 1.89 16.35 9.09
N PHE A 46 2.05 17.44 9.84
CA PHE A 46 3.34 18.09 10.05
C PHE A 46 4.35 17.15 10.72
N VAL A 47 3.95 16.46 11.81
CA VAL A 47 4.80 15.50 12.52
C VAL A 47 5.28 14.39 11.58
N SER A 48 4.39 13.82 10.78
CA SER A 48 4.77 12.83 9.76
C SER A 48 5.83 13.39 8.82
N GLY A 49 5.64 14.59 8.28
CA GLY A 49 6.59 15.23 7.38
C GLY A 49 7.99 15.44 8.00
N VAL A 50 8.04 15.91 9.25
CA VAL A 50 9.30 16.13 9.98
C VAL A 50 10.01 14.81 10.29
N LEU A 51 9.29 13.79 10.77
CA LEU A 51 9.88 12.49 11.08
C LEU A 51 10.51 11.84 9.86
N HIS A 52 9.86 11.91 8.70
CA HIS A 52 10.42 11.40 7.44
C HIS A 52 11.66 12.20 7.02
N LEU A 53 11.67 13.52 7.19
CA LEU A 53 12.83 14.36 6.87
C LEU A 53 14.04 14.02 7.75
N ILE A 54 13.86 13.87 9.06
CA ILE A 54 14.93 13.49 10.00
C ILE A 54 15.44 12.08 9.67
N SER A 55 14.54 11.15 9.38
CA SER A 55 14.91 9.78 9.00
C SER A 55 15.76 9.75 7.73
N PHE A 56 15.44 10.58 6.74
CA PHE A 56 16.25 10.73 5.52
C PHE A 56 17.68 11.19 5.82
N VAL A 57 17.86 12.15 6.73
CA VAL A 57 19.20 12.59 7.13
C VAL A 57 19.99 11.43 7.71
N VAL A 58 19.41 10.66 8.63
CA VAL A 58 20.07 9.48 9.23
C VAL A 58 20.44 8.44 8.18
N LEU A 59 19.53 8.15 7.23
CA LEU A 59 19.80 7.20 6.14
C LEU A 59 20.93 7.68 5.21
N GLY A 60 21.05 8.98 4.97
CA GLY A 60 22.10 9.56 4.13
C GLY A 60 23.51 9.46 4.71
N PHE A 61 23.65 9.30 6.03
CA PHE A 61 24.92 9.15 6.73
C PHE A 61 25.35 7.68 6.94
N GLY A 62 24.63 6.70 6.38
CA GLY A 62 24.93 5.28 6.58
C GLY A 62 26.30 4.85 6.04
N GLU A 63 27.13 4.26 6.90
CA GLU A 63 28.42 3.66 6.53
C GLU A 63 28.31 2.16 6.17
N SER A 64 29.26 1.67 5.38
CA SER A 64 29.32 0.26 4.95
C SER A 64 30.03 -0.61 5.99
N PHE A 65 29.37 -1.68 6.46
CA PHE A 65 29.96 -2.66 7.38
C PHE A 65 30.28 -3.99 6.67
N PRO A 66 31.43 -4.63 6.95
CA PRO A 66 31.89 -5.84 6.25
C PRO A 66 30.98 -7.07 6.43
N PHE A 67 30.12 -7.09 7.47
CA PHE A 67 29.12 -8.14 7.68
C PHE A 67 28.06 -8.23 6.55
N PHE A 68 27.85 -7.13 5.81
CA PHE A 68 26.84 -7.03 4.76
C PHE A 68 27.31 -7.48 3.37
N GLY A 69 28.56 -7.95 3.22
CA GLY A 69 29.05 -8.48 1.95
C GLY A 69 28.29 -9.72 1.48
N TYR A 70 27.96 -9.77 0.18
CA TYR A 70 27.36 -10.94 -0.47
C TYR A 70 27.79 -11.08 -1.93
N VAL A 71 27.68 -12.30 -2.45
CA VAL A 71 27.89 -12.61 -3.88
C VAL A 71 26.57 -13.10 -4.44
N TRP A 72 26.12 -12.55 -5.57
CA TRP A 72 24.84 -12.89 -6.22
C TRP A 72 24.64 -14.38 -6.51
N LYS A 73 25.73 -15.13 -6.69
CA LYS A 73 25.71 -16.58 -6.93
C LYS A 73 25.48 -17.40 -5.65
N ASP A 74 25.67 -16.82 -4.46
CA ASP A 74 25.38 -17.48 -3.19
C ASP A 74 23.86 -17.48 -2.93
N ARG A 75 23.23 -18.57 -3.35
CA ARG A 75 21.78 -18.72 -3.29
C ARG A 75 21.26 -18.75 -1.86
N ASN A 76 22.04 -19.23 -0.89
CA ASN A 76 21.62 -19.28 0.50
C ASN A 76 21.61 -17.86 1.09
N LYS A 77 22.65 -17.07 0.83
CA LYS A 77 22.69 -15.66 1.27
C LYS A 77 21.56 -14.86 0.61
N MET A 78 21.24 -15.13 -0.67
CA MET A 78 20.10 -14.49 -1.36
C MET A 78 18.76 -14.82 -0.69
N THR A 79 18.49 -16.09 -0.35
CA THR A 79 17.24 -16.45 0.33
C THR A 79 17.19 -15.93 1.76
N THR A 80 18.31 -15.87 2.48
CA THR A 80 18.37 -15.23 3.81
C THR A 80 18.04 -13.74 3.72
N ILE A 81 18.60 -13.00 2.74
CA ILE A 81 18.30 -11.59 2.54
C ILE A 81 16.81 -11.40 2.22
N LEU A 82 16.26 -12.19 1.29
CA LEU A 82 14.83 -12.18 0.98
C LEU A 82 13.99 -12.42 2.23
N GLY A 83 14.36 -13.42 3.04
CA GLY A 83 13.61 -13.78 4.23
C GLY A 83 13.59 -12.68 5.30
N ILE A 84 14.71 -11.97 5.49
CA ILE A 84 14.76 -10.80 6.39
C ILE A 84 13.80 -9.70 5.89
N HIS A 85 13.80 -9.41 4.59
CA HIS A 85 12.90 -8.39 4.02
C HIS A 85 11.42 -8.81 4.12
N LEU A 86 11.10 -10.09 3.92
CA LEU A 86 9.74 -10.60 4.11
C LEU A 86 9.26 -10.44 5.56
N ILE A 87 10.12 -10.66 6.55
CA ILE A 87 9.78 -10.41 7.96
C ILE A 87 9.52 -8.91 8.18
N LEU A 88 10.37 -8.03 7.65
CA LEU A 88 10.17 -6.57 7.78
C LEU A 88 8.86 -6.11 7.13
N LEU A 89 8.53 -6.62 5.94
CA LEU A 89 7.25 -6.36 5.26
C LEU A 89 6.07 -6.88 6.09
N GLY A 90 6.19 -8.06 6.69
CA GLY A 90 5.16 -8.62 7.56
C GLY A 90 4.92 -7.78 8.81
N ILE A 91 5.99 -7.28 9.45
CA ILE A 91 5.90 -6.32 10.55
C ILE A 91 5.19 -5.04 10.08
N GLY A 92 5.51 -4.53 8.89
CA GLY A 92 4.84 -3.38 8.29
C GLY A 92 3.32 -3.58 8.14
N ALA A 93 2.88 -4.73 7.66
CA ALA A 93 1.45 -5.06 7.57
C ALA A 93 0.78 -5.09 8.96
N PHE A 94 1.45 -5.65 9.98
CA PHE A 94 0.92 -5.65 11.35
C PHE A 94 0.86 -4.25 11.97
N LEU A 95 1.73 -3.31 11.60
CA LEU A 95 1.62 -1.92 12.07
C LEU A 95 0.30 -1.27 11.64
N LEU A 96 -0.19 -1.55 10.42
CA LEU A 96 -1.50 -1.10 9.98
C LEU A 96 -2.63 -1.74 10.81
N VAL A 97 -2.53 -3.04 11.08
CA VAL A 97 -3.49 -3.76 11.93
C VAL A 97 -3.53 -3.16 13.34
N PHE A 98 -2.37 -2.91 13.94
CA PHE A 98 -2.28 -2.27 15.25
C PHE A 98 -2.86 -0.85 15.24
N LYS A 99 -2.67 -0.09 14.16
CA LYS A 99 -3.28 1.24 13.98
C LYS A 99 -4.80 1.17 14.02
N ALA A 100 -5.39 0.23 13.28
CA ALA A 100 -6.83 0.07 13.16
C ALA A 100 -7.52 -0.43 14.45
N ILE A 101 -6.84 -1.27 15.25
CA ILE A 101 -7.44 -1.86 16.46
C ILE A 101 -7.16 -0.99 17.70
N TYR A 102 -5.91 -0.58 17.90
CA TYR A 102 -5.47 0.00 19.17
C TYR A 102 -5.28 1.51 19.10
N PHE A 103 -4.65 2.02 18.03
CA PHE A 103 -4.24 3.43 17.92
C PHE A 103 -5.27 4.30 17.21
N GLY A 104 -6.44 4.46 17.81
CA GLY A 104 -7.46 5.41 17.36
C GLY A 104 -8.32 4.96 16.18
N GLY A 105 -7.94 3.93 15.44
CA GLY A 105 -8.74 3.41 14.33
C GLY A 105 -8.29 3.91 12.96
N VAL A 106 -9.14 3.72 11.96
CA VAL A 106 -8.96 4.21 10.58
C VAL A 106 -10.24 4.90 10.13
N TYR A 107 -10.16 5.72 9.09
CA TYR A 107 -11.33 6.43 8.58
C TYR A 107 -12.23 5.46 7.80
N ASP A 108 -13.50 5.35 8.22
CA ASP A 108 -14.53 4.56 7.53
C ASP A 108 -15.61 5.46 6.96
N THR A 109 -15.82 5.42 5.66
CA THR A 109 -16.88 6.17 5.00
C THR A 109 -18.25 5.54 5.10
N TRP A 110 -18.32 4.25 5.43
CA TRP A 110 -19.57 3.51 5.59
C TRP A 110 -20.02 3.45 7.05
N ALA A 111 -19.37 4.24 7.92
CA ALA A 111 -19.81 4.39 9.29
C ALA A 111 -21.29 4.85 9.33
N PRO A 112 -22.11 4.26 10.23
CA PRO A 112 -23.52 4.64 10.34
C PRO A 112 -23.68 6.12 10.69
N GLY A 113 -24.35 6.88 9.82
CA GLY A 113 -24.56 8.34 10.01
C GLY A 113 -23.60 9.24 9.22
N GLY A 114 -22.72 8.66 8.40
CA GLY A 114 -21.72 9.37 7.60
C GLY A 114 -20.30 8.93 7.97
N GLY A 115 -19.32 9.23 7.11
CA GLY A 115 -17.96 8.76 7.31
C GLY A 115 -17.34 9.29 8.61
N ASP A 116 -16.62 8.44 9.35
CA ASP A 116 -15.94 8.81 10.59
C ASP A 116 -14.76 7.88 10.90
N VAL A 117 -13.86 8.33 11.79
CA VAL A 117 -12.76 7.50 12.28
C VAL A 117 -13.29 6.50 13.30
N ARG A 118 -13.12 5.21 13.03
CA ARG A 118 -13.53 4.16 13.96
C ARG A 118 -12.47 3.09 14.17
N LYS A 119 -12.51 2.49 15.36
CA LYS A 119 -11.72 1.31 15.68
C LYS A 119 -12.37 0.06 15.10
N ILE A 120 -11.55 -0.83 14.57
CA ILE A 120 -12.00 -2.11 14.02
C ILE A 120 -11.89 -3.17 15.12
N THR A 121 -13.04 -3.65 15.60
CA THR A 121 -13.10 -4.61 16.72
C THR A 121 -13.36 -6.04 16.27
N ASN A 122 -14.07 -6.25 15.16
CA ASN A 122 -14.49 -7.56 14.68
C ASN A 122 -13.81 -7.87 13.34
N LEU A 123 -12.64 -8.47 13.38
CA LEU A 123 -11.87 -8.76 12.15
C LEU A 123 -12.39 -10.01 11.44
N THR A 124 -12.43 -9.95 10.10
CA THR A 124 -12.69 -11.13 9.29
C THR A 124 -11.41 -11.96 9.16
N LEU A 125 -11.34 -13.02 9.96
CA LEU A 125 -10.24 -14.00 9.91
C LEU A 125 -10.61 -15.27 9.14
N SER A 126 -11.80 -15.33 8.55
CA SER A 126 -12.26 -16.48 7.79
C SER A 126 -11.45 -16.62 6.50
N LEU A 127 -10.73 -17.74 6.37
CA LEU A 127 -9.87 -18.01 5.22
C LEU A 127 -10.65 -18.01 3.90
N SER A 128 -11.87 -18.55 3.92
CA SER A 128 -12.74 -18.65 2.75
C SER A 128 -13.17 -17.29 2.19
N VAL A 129 -13.33 -16.28 3.04
CA VAL A 129 -13.70 -14.92 2.60
C VAL A 129 -12.48 -14.22 2.02
N ILE A 130 -11.39 -14.14 2.78
CA ILE A 130 -10.16 -13.44 2.38
C ILE A 130 -9.55 -14.05 1.11
N PHE A 131 -9.41 -15.37 1.03
CA PHE A 131 -8.92 -16.03 -0.19
C PHE A 131 -10.00 -16.11 -1.28
N GLY A 132 -11.28 -15.95 -0.93
CA GLY A 132 -12.37 -15.83 -1.89
C GLY A 132 -12.18 -14.62 -2.82
N TYR A 133 -11.72 -13.48 -2.28
CA TYR A 133 -11.40 -12.30 -3.09
C TYR A 133 -10.31 -12.57 -4.15
N LEU A 134 -9.30 -13.38 -3.82
CA LEU A 134 -8.22 -13.73 -4.75
C LEU A 134 -8.69 -14.60 -5.92
N LEU A 135 -9.82 -15.30 -5.76
CA LEU A 135 -10.36 -16.21 -6.77
C LEU A 135 -11.52 -15.62 -7.58
N LYS A 136 -11.97 -14.40 -7.26
CA LYS A 136 -12.99 -13.67 -8.03
C LYS A 136 -12.48 -13.34 -9.44
N SER A 137 -13.39 -13.27 -10.40
CA SER A 137 -13.07 -12.84 -11.76
C SER A 137 -12.57 -11.39 -11.77
N PRO A 138 -11.54 -11.07 -12.58
CA PRO A 138 -11.11 -9.68 -12.80
C PRO A 138 -12.04 -8.91 -13.74
N PHE A 139 -13.09 -9.55 -14.28
CA PHE A 139 -14.02 -8.95 -15.24
C PHE A 139 -15.31 -8.47 -14.57
N GLY A 140 -16.11 -7.72 -15.35
CA GLY A 140 -17.22 -6.88 -14.88
C GLY A 140 -18.10 -7.44 -13.76
N GLY A 141 -18.39 -6.59 -12.79
CA GLY A 141 -19.25 -6.88 -11.63
C GLY A 141 -18.55 -7.56 -10.46
N GLU A 142 -17.60 -8.47 -10.71
CA GLU A 142 -16.90 -9.23 -9.64
C GLU A 142 -15.62 -8.54 -9.13
N ARG A 143 -14.95 -7.74 -9.97
CA ARG A 143 -13.89 -6.79 -9.60
C ARG A 143 -12.74 -7.36 -8.73
N TRP A 144 -12.38 -8.63 -8.87
CA TRP A 144 -11.26 -9.31 -8.16
C TRP A 144 -11.05 -8.82 -6.70
N ILE A 145 -9.81 -8.45 -6.33
CA ILE A 145 -9.46 -7.85 -5.03
C ILE A 145 -9.99 -6.42 -4.83
N VAL A 146 -10.37 -5.73 -5.90
CA VAL A 146 -10.90 -4.36 -5.84
C VAL A 146 -12.35 -4.34 -5.31
N SER A 147 -13.02 -5.50 -5.31
CA SER A 147 -14.38 -5.66 -4.79
C SER A 147 -14.51 -5.62 -3.26
N VAL A 148 -13.41 -5.43 -2.52
CA VAL A 148 -13.47 -5.34 -1.06
C VAL A 148 -14.19 -4.06 -0.65
N ASP A 149 -15.24 -4.21 0.15
CA ASP A 149 -16.22 -3.17 0.44
C ASP A 149 -16.38 -2.86 1.93
N ASP A 150 -15.62 -3.50 2.81
CA ASP A 150 -15.56 -3.20 4.25
C ASP A 150 -14.13 -3.19 4.81
N LEU A 151 -13.94 -2.50 5.94
CA LEU A 151 -12.62 -2.36 6.58
C LEU A 151 -12.20 -3.60 7.38
N GLU A 152 -13.17 -4.37 7.86
CA GLU A 152 -12.95 -5.61 8.58
C GLU A 152 -12.18 -6.62 7.73
N ASP A 153 -12.52 -6.72 6.45
CA ASP A 153 -11.89 -7.57 5.44
C ASP A 153 -10.55 -6.99 4.99
N ILE A 154 -10.42 -5.66 4.86
CA ILE A 154 -9.12 -5.02 4.56
C ILE A 154 -8.12 -5.31 5.68
N ILE A 155 -8.47 -5.03 6.95
CA ILE A 155 -7.57 -5.24 8.08
C ILE A 155 -7.37 -6.74 8.33
N GLY A 156 -8.41 -7.57 8.19
CA GLY A 156 -8.31 -9.03 8.27
C GLY A 156 -7.38 -9.63 7.21
N GLY A 157 -7.43 -9.11 5.98
CA GLY A 157 -6.51 -9.47 4.90
C GLY A 157 -5.05 -9.12 5.24
N HIS A 158 -4.80 -7.98 5.87
CA HIS A 158 -3.46 -7.58 6.33
C HIS A 158 -2.94 -8.46 7.47
N VAL A 159 -3.80 -9.02 8.33
CA VAL A 159 -3.41 -10.04 9.32
C VAL A 159 -2.89 -11.29 8.63
N TRP A 160 -3.59 -11.78 7.59
CA TRP A 160 -3.16 -12.93 6.81
C TRP A 160 -1.87 -12.64 6.03
N LEU A 161 -1.80 -11.50 5.35
CA LEU A 161 -0.61 -11.09 4.60
C LEU A 161 0.61 -10.98 5.53
N GLY A 162 0.48 -10.30 6.66
CA GLY A 162 1.54 -10.16 7.65
C GLY A 162 2.03 -11.52 8.16
N SER A 163 1.09 -12.42 8.47
CA SER A 163 1.41 -13.79 8.90
C SER A 163 2.17 -14.57 7.83
N ILE A 164 1.68 -14.57 6.57
CA ILE A 164 2.31 -15.27 5.45
C ILE A 164 3.71 -14.72 5.17
N CYS A 165 3.90 -13.40 5.21
CA CYS A 165 5.20 -12.77 5.04
C CYS A 165 6.19 -13.18 6.14
N ILE A 166 5.78 -13.19 7.41
CA ILE A 166 6.67 -13.60 8.52
C ILE A 166 7.01 -15.08 8.42
N PHE A 167 6.03 -15.96 8.26
CA PHE A 167 6.28 -17.41 8.15
C PHE A 167 7.10 -17.75 6.91
N GLY A 168 6.80 -17.12 5.76
CA GLY A 168 7.58 -17.23 4.54
C GLY A 168 9.01 -16.71 4.69
N GLY A 169 9.20 -15.62 5.44
CA GLY A 169 10.50 -15.07 5.74
C GLY A 169 11.36 -16.00 6.62
N ILE A 170 10.78 -16.54 7.69
CA ILE A 170 11.42 -17.56 8.54
C ILE A 170 11.79 -18.79 7.69
N TRP A 171 10.87 -19.26 6.84
CA TRP A 171 11.12 -20.36 5.93
C TRP A 171 12.31 -20.10 5.01
N HIS A 172 12.38 -18.92 4.38
CA HIS A 172 13.49 -18.56 3.48
C HIS A 172 14.83 -18.36 4.18
N ILE A 173 14.83 -18.02 5.47
CA ILE A 173 16.05 -17.97 6.30
C ILE A 173 16.54 -19.38 6.65
N LEU A 174 15.63 -20.28 7.02
CA LEU A 174 15.97 -21.62 7.51
C LEU A 174 16.19 -22.66 6.41
N THR A 175 15.72 -22.39 5.20
CA THR A 175 15.81 -23.34 4.08
C THR A 175 16.78 -22.89 3.00
N LYS A 176 17.18 -23.85 2.17
CA LYS A 176 17.99 -23.62 0.96
C LYS A 176 17.13 -23.86 -0.27
N PRO A 177 17.38 -23.15 -1.39
CA PRO A 177 16.58 -23.32 -2.59
C PRO A 177 16.67 -24.76 -3.09
N PHE A 178 15.50 -25.34 -3.36
CA PHE A 178 15.40 -26.71 -3.83
C PHE A 178 16.02 -26.88 -5.22
N ALA A 179 16.39 -28.12 -5.55
CA ALA A 179 17.08 -28.44 -6.80
C ALA A 179 16.28 -28.07 -8.06
N TRP A 180 14.95 -28.14 -8.00
CA TRP A 180 14.09 -27.72 -9.11
C TRP A 180 14.13 -26.20 -9.33
N ALA A 181 14.06 -25.40 -8.26
CA ALA A 181 14.13 -23.94 -8.33
C ALA A 181 15.50 -23.49 -8.82
N CYS A 182 16.56 -24.19 -8.41
CA CYS A 182 17.92 -23.96 -8.89
C CYS A 182 18.08 -24.21 -10.40
N ARG A 183 17.27 -25.09 -11.00
CA ARG A 183 17.30 -25.39 -12.44
C ARG A 183 16.37 -24.48 -13.27
N ALA A 184 15.29 -23.99 -12.66
CA ALA A 184 14.29 -23.17 -13.34
C ALA A 184 14.66 -21.68 -13.40
N LEU A 185 15.42 -21.18 -12.43
CA LEU A 185 15.74 -19.76 -12.30
C LEU A 185 17.21 -19.46 -12.65
N VAL A 186 17.44 -18.24 -13.14
CA VAL A 186 18.78 -17.70 -13.39
C VAL A 186 19.25 -16.94 -12.15
N TRP A 187 20.41 -17.32 -11.62
CA TRP A 187 20.96 -16.77 -10.37
C TRP A 187 22.08 -15.77 -10.67
N SER A 188 21.69 -14.58 -11.13
CA SER A 188 22.56 -13.42 -11.33
C SER A 188 21.88 -12.16 -10.79
N GLY A 189 22.65 -11.10 -10.49
CA GLY A 189 22.09 -9.83 -10.03
C GLY A 189 21.11 -9.21 -11.02
N GLU A 190 21.43 -9.28 -12.33
CA GLU A 190 20.55 -8.82 -13.40
C GLU A 190 19.25 -9.64 -13.48
N ALA A 191 19.33 -10.96 -13.38
CA ALA A 191 18.14 -11.81 -13.41
C ALA A 191 17.21 -11.54 -12.22
N ILE A 192 17.80 -11.40 -11.03
CA ILE A 192 17.05 -11.05 -9.81
C ILE A 192 16.39 -9.67 -9.98
N LEU A 193 17.12 -8.69 -10.52
CA LEU A 193 16.56 -7.37 -10.83
C LEU A 193 15.40 -7.44 -11.84
N CYS A 194 15.53 -8.27 -12.88
CA CYS A 194 14.46 -8.50 -13.85
C CYS A 194 13.20 -9.12 -13.23
N TYR A 195 13.36 -10.04 -12.26
CA TYR A 195 12.22 -10.61 -11.52
C TYR A 195 11.49 -9.54 -10.71
N PHE A 196 12.20 -8.57 -10.12
CA PHE A 196 11.57 -7.43 -9.46
C PHE A 196 10.92 -6.47 -10.46
N TYR A 197 11.58 -6.21 -11.59
CA TYR A 197 11.06 -5.30 -12.62
C TYR A 197 9.75 -5.79 -13.23
N THR A 198 9.65 -7.10 -13.48
CA THR A 198 8.41 -7.71 -13.99
C THR A 198 7.26 -7.63 -12.99
N LEU A 199 7.52 -7.68 -11.68
CA LEU A 199 6.51 -7.44 -10.65
C LEU A 199 6.01 -5.98 -10.67
N CYS A 200 6.91 -5.01 -10.88
CA CYS A 200 6.54 -3.59 -10.98
C CYS A 200 5.73 -3.26 -12.26
N TYR A 201 5.88 -4.06 -13.33
CA TYR A 201 5.19 -3.86 -14.61
C TYR A 201 3.78 -4.45 -14.69
N ASN A 202 3.24 -4.96 -13.59
CA ASN A 202 1.83 -5.28 -13.48
C ASN A 202 1.09 -4.20 -12.64
N PRO A 203 1.01 -2.93 -13.10
CA PRO A 203 0.32 -1.88 -12.35
C PRO A 203 -1.19 -2.04 -12.38
N ILE A 204 -1.71 -3.00 -13.16
CA ILE A 204 -3.12 -3.27 -13.39
C ILE A 204 -3.93 -3.26 -12.07
N PRO A 205 -3.54 -3.97 -11.00
CA PRO A 205 -4.33 -3.97 -9.76
C PRO A 205 -4.26 -2.61 -9.06
N VAL A 206 -3.09 -1.97 -9.02
CA VAL A 206 -2.88 -0.67 -8.35
C VAL A 206 -3.63 0.45 -9.08
N SER A 207 -3.52 0.50 -10.40
CA SER A 207 -4.25 1.44 -11.25
C SER A 207 -5.75 1.26 -11.09
N TYR A 208 -6.27 0.03 -11.13
CA TYR A 208 -7.68 -0.23 -10.87
C TYR A 208 -8.10 0.15 -9.45
N THR A 209 -7.28 -0.14 -8.43
CA THR A 209 -7.59 0.30 -7.07
C THR A 209 -7.60 1.81 -6.95
N VAL A 210 -6.65 2.56 -7.52
CA VAL A 210 -6.69 4.02 -7.43
C VAL A 210 -7.94 4.56 -8.16
N THR A 211 -8.23 4.08 -9.38
CA THR A 211 -9.41 4.52 -10.13
C THR A 211 -10.74 4.08 -9.52
N GLU A 212 -10.81 2.92 -8.86
CA GLU A 212 -12.06 2.41 -8.26
C GLU A 212 -12.22 2.78 -6.77
N TYR A 213 -11.15 3.01 -6.01
CA TYR A 213 -11.25 3.62 -4.67
C TYR A 213 -11.65 5.09 -4.75
N GLU A 214 -11.28 5.79 -5.83
CA GLU A 214 -11.88 7.09 -6.21
C GLU A 214 -13.35 6.96 -6.65
N ALA A 215 -13.83 5.73 -6.91
CA ALA A 215 -15.24 5.44 -7.23
C ALA A 215 -16.05 4.88 -6.06
N LEU A 216 -15.40 4.37 -5.02
CA LEU A 216 -16.06 4.00 -3.78
C LEU A 216 -16.23 5.26 -2.91
N PRO A 217 -17.33 5.40 -2.14
CA PRO A 217 -17.51 6.54 -1.26
C PRO A 217 -16.45 6.67 -0.15
N TYR A 218 -15.51 5.72 -0.04
CA TYR A 218 -14.29 5.71 0.80
C TYR A 218 -13.45 6.97 0.77
N LEU A 219 -13.58 7.76 -0.29
CA LEU A 219 -12.78 8.95 -0.50
C LEU A 219 -13.60 10.19 -0.82
N ASN A 220 -14.93 10.14 -0.97
CA ASN A 220 -15.72 11.27 -1.48
C ASN A 220 -15.65 12.55 -0.61
N SER A 221 -15.22 12.45 0.66
CA SER A 221 -14.98 13.60 1.54
C SER A 221 -13.60 14.26 1.35
N CYS A 222 -12.59 13.55 0.83
CA CYS A 222 -11.20 14.05 0.70
C CYS A 222 -10.57 13.89 -0.69
N LEU A 223 -11.08 13.02 -1.56
CA LEU A 223 -10.70 12.79 -2.96
C LEU A 223 -12.00 12.80 -3.83
N GLN A 224 -11.87 13.20 -5.09
CA GLN A 224 -12.97 13.59 -6.00
C GLN A 224 -14.18 12.64 -6.04
N PRO A 225 -15.38 13.14 -6.39
CA PRO A 225 -16.46 12.31 -6.92
C PRO A 225 -16.23 11.95 -8.41
N PHE A 226 -16.03 10.65 -8.67
CA PHE A 226 -16.17 9.86 -9.92
C PHE A 226 -15.72 10.45 -11.29
N LEU A 227 -14.67 9.86 -11.85
CA LEU A 227 -14.51 9.63 -13.30
C LEU A 227 -15.03 8.22 -13.62
N SER A 228 -15.93 8.11 -14.59
CA SER A 228 -16.57 6.85 -14.93
C SER A 228 -15.66 5.93 -15.75
N LEU A 229 -15.87 4.61 -15.68
CA LEU A 229 -15.25 3.62 -16.58
C LEU A 229 -15.49 3.92 -18.09
N GLN A 230 -16.41 4.82 -18.46
CA GLN A 230 -16.58 5.31 -19.83
C GLN A 230 -15.51 6.32 -20.25
N ASP A 231 -14.82 6.96 -19.30
CA ASP A 231 -13.73 7.91 -19.56
C ASP A 231 -12.35 7.23 -19.64
N LEU A 232 -12.23 5.94 -19.27
CA LEU A 232 -10.99 5.17 -19.44
C LEU A 232 -10.63 4.91 -20.92
N ASP A 233 -11.60 4.97 -21.84
CA ASP A 233 -11.30 4.99 -23.28
C ASP A 233 -10.59 6.29 -23.72
N LYS A 234 -10.63 7.36 -22.91
CA LYS A 234 -9.85 8.59 -23.14
C LYS A 234 -8.41 8.48 -22.62
N PHE A 235 -8.06 7.51 -21.77
CA PHE A 235 -6.69 7.33 -21.25
C PHE A 235 -5.81 6.40 -22.11
N LYS A 236 -6.31 5.92 -23.26
CA LYS A 236 -5.45 5.33 -24.32
C LYS A 236 -4.45 6.33 -24.92
N THR A 237 -4.50 7.62 -24.57
CA THR A 237 -3.66 8.68 -25.14
C THR A 237 -2.47 9.05 -24.24
N PHE A 238 -1.65 8.08 -23.88
CA PHE A 238 -0.21 8.34 -23.63
C PHE A 238 0.68 7.60 -24.66
N SER A 239 0.14 7.38 -25.88
CA SER A 239 0.87 6.78 -27.00
C SER A 239 1.04 7.71 -28.22
N ASN A 240 0.84 9.03 -28.08
CA ASN A 240 1.13 9.99 -29.16
C ASN A 240 2.23 10.97 -28.73
N LEU A 241 3.47 10.48 -28.67
CA LEU A 241 4.66 11.31 -28.88
C LEU A 241 4.89 11.45 -30.39
N SER A 242 4.00 12.16 -31.08
CA SER A 242 4.27 12.76 -32.38
C SER A 242 3.20 13.79 -32.64
N GLU A 243 3.49 15.05 -32.31
CA GLU A 243 2.92 16.27 -32.91
C GLU A 243 3.18 17.43 -31.94
N TYR A 244 4.34 18.07 -32.10
CA TYR A 244 4.43 19.51 -31.94
C TYR A 244 4.89 20.06 -33.30
N PRO A 245 4.32 21.18 -33.78
CA PRO A 245 4.82 21.87 -34.96
C PRO A 245 6.23 22.45 -34.73
#